data_AF-G5C0M5-F1
#
_entry.id   AF-G5C0M5-F1
#
_cell.length_a   1.000
_cell.length_b   1.000
_cell.length_c   1.000
_cell.angle_alpha   90.00
_cell.angle_beta   90.00
_cell.angle_gamma   90.00
#
_symmetry.space_group_name_H-M   'P 1'
#
loop_
_entity.id
_entity.type
_entity.pdbx_description
1 polymer ?
#
loop_
_entity_poly.entity_id
_entity_poly.type
_entity_poly.pdbx_seq_one_letter_code
_entity_poly.pdbx_strand_id
1 'polypeptide(L)'
;MTTRSLENLIFSKGLCDKDRDVWHLGNEQLCTTRWVEEEGDPHTASPQLELKEAIRLSELKKDSELLIHASPCISEHPKVPCPGGEKSIHHRSAGCWRKLYYANGHAFQAKCFSRGARCAVCTDLAGGLGCRVYKCTDCKLLVHKKCHKLLTVECGQRSSPSETMMPVDPSSVASDPAKTAIPRNLSTYEALEQVDKENAAGNTGEGGKASSGLGLEDFDLLRVIGRGSFAKVLLVQLKKSDCKYAMKVVKKEHVSPDRVWAEKHVLEQAANYPFLVGLHSCFQTESRLFFILDYVNGGDLLFHMQQQRILPEEHARFYSAEICLAFSYLHQRGIMYRNLKFDNLLLDSEGHIKLTDYCLCKAGLQPGGTTRTFCGIPNYLAPEVVRGEDYGFGVDWWNLGVVMYEMMIGKSPFHFDESLVNPYENSMDYLLKVILESNIYIPPCLSVHAASVLERFLDRDPKRRLGCHTQKGFVDVQEHAFFQNVDWDMMEQKQVVPPFKPNVSEEFGLDNFDPEFTNEPVRLTPDDNDIVKKIDGYEFEGFEYINHLSMYEEE
;
A
#
# COMPACT_ATOMS: atom_id res chain seq x y z
N MET A 1 22.58 32.19 23.98
CA MET A 1 21.24 31.56 24.03
C MET A 1 20.55 32.08 25.28
N THR A 2 19.38 32.70 25.14
CA THR A 2 18.54 33.16 26.25
C THR A 2 17.27 32.32 26.27
N THR A 3 17.00 31.60 27.36
CA THR A 3 15.80 30.79 27.59
C THR A 3 14.87 31.53 28.55
N ARG A 4 13.60 31.75 28.18
CA ARG A 4 12.55 32.27 29.09
C ARG A 4 11.18 31.66 28.77
N SER A 5 10.40 31.42 29.83
CA SER A 5 9.01 30.94 29.83
C SER A 5 8.05 32.05 29.38
N LEU A 6 7.10 31.71 28.49
CA LEU A 6 6.16 32.62 27.84
C LEU A 6 4.81 32.60 28.56
N GLU A 7 4.69 33.36 29.65
CA GLU A 7 3.39 33.85 30.12
C GLU A 7 3.10 35.19 29.43
N ASN A 8 2.02 35.24 28.64
CA ASN A 8 1.42 36.39 27.94
C ASN A 8 1.89 36.65 26.49
N LEU A 9 1.06 36.29 25.49
CA LEU A 9 0.61 37.15 24.37
C LEU A 9 -0.31 36.40 23.37
N ILE A 10 -1.40 37.05 22.95
CA ILE A 10 -2.46 36.55 22.06
C ILE A 10 -2.21 37.00 20.59
N PHE A 11 -2.64 36.15 19.66
CA PHE A 11 -2.51 36.07 18.18
C PHE A 11 -2.39 37.31 17.24
N SER A 12 -1.49 37.08 16.26
CA SER A 12 -1.62 37.23 14.78
C SER A 12 -1.27 38.54 14.04
N LYS A 13 -0.43 38.33 13.01
CA LYS A 13 0.00 39.19 11.89
C LYS A 13 0.87 40.40 12.26
N GLY A 14 2.17 40.23 12.02
CA GLY A 14 3.21 41.25 12.17
C GLY A 14 3.92 41.08 13.51
N LEU A 15 5.21 40.71 13.47
CA LEU A 15 6.08 40.96 14.63
C LEU A 15 6.04 42.47 14.90
N CYS A 16 5.61 42.90 16.09
CA CYS A 16 5.70 44.29 16.51
C CYS A 16 7.18 44.63 16.76
N ASP A 17 7.60 45.87 16.46
CA ASP A 17 8.99 46.33 16.65
C ASP A 17 9.53 46.10 18.06
N LYS A 18 8.65 46.08 19.08
CA LYS A 18 9.02 45.76 20.47
C LYS A 18 9.48 44.32 20.66
N ASP A 19 9.00 43.38 19.86
CA ASP A 19 9.38 41.97 19.95
C ASP A 19 10.68 41.68 19.19
N ARG A 20 11.14 42.56 18.30
CA ARG A 20 12.42 42.42 17.58
C ARG A 20 13.63 42.86 18.43
N ASP A 21 13.45 43.88 19.25
CA ASP A 21 14.48 44.35 20.20
C ASP A 21 14.81 43.33 21.29
N VAL A 22 13.83 42.53 21.72
CA VAL A 22 13.98 41.50 22.77
C VAL A 22 14.93 40.37 22.34
N TRP A 23 15.06 40.14 21.03
CA TRP A 23 15.87 39.05 20.46
C TRP A 23 17.07 39.53 19.65
N HIS A 24 17.35 40.84 19.63
CA HIS A 24 18.43 41.48 18.86
C HIS A 24 18.44 41.08 17.36
N LEU A 25 17.27 40.97 16.73
CA LEU A 25 17.14 40.59 15.32
C LEU A 25 16.97 41.83 14.43
N GLY A 26 17.86 41.99 13.44
CA GLY A 26 17.78 43.08 12.45
C GLY A 26 16.57 42.95 11.52
N ASN A 27 16.15 44.07 10.91
CA ASN A 27 14.84 44.21 10.26
C ASN A 27 14.51 43.23 9.11
N GLU A 28 15.49 42.45 8.61
CA GLU A 28 15.32 41.50 7.50
C GLU A 28 15.99 40.11 7.71
N GLN A 29 16.14 39.63 8.95
CA GLN A 29 16.75 38.31 9.19
C GLN A 29 15.71 37.19 9.41
N LEU A 30 15.77 36.13 8.59
CA LEU A 30 14.97 34.91 8.73
C LEU A 30 15.51 34.03 9.87
N CYS A 31 14.64 33.61 10.80
CA CYS A 31 14.99 32.75 11.93
C CYS A 31 14.21 31.43 11.91
N THR A 32 14.86 30.34 12.33
CA THR A 32 14.22 29.03 12.56
C THR A 32 13.93 28.85 14.04
N THR A 33 12.69 28.51 14.38
CA THR A 33 12.25 28.21 15.74
C THR A 33 11.99 26.72 15.92
N ARG A 34 12.45 26.15 17.04
CA ARG A 34 12.20 24.75 17.45
C ARG A 34 11.61 24.72 18.87
N TRP A 35 10.75 23.76 19.16
CA TRP A 35 10.20 23.52 20.51
C TRP A 35 10.43 22.06 20.95
N VAL A 36 10.42 21.86 22.26
CA VAL A 36 10.67 20.57 22.94
C VAL A 36 9.55 20.33 23.96
N GLU A 37 8.92 19.15 23.94
CA GLU A 37 7.94 18.74 24.96
C GLU A 37 8.64 18.21 26.24
N GLU A 38 7.91 18.12 27.36
CA GLU A 38 8.40 17.74 28.70
C GLU A 38 9.11 16.36 28.77
N GLU A 39 8.93 15.48 27.77
CA GLU A 39 9.65 14.20 27.64
C GLU A 39 10.96 14.28 26.79
N GLY A 40 11.40 15.46 26.36
CA GLY A 40 12.74 15.70 25.81
C GLY A 40 12.95 15.38 24.32
N ASP A 41 11.89 15.24 23.52
CA ASP A 41 12.00 15.03 22.07
C ASP A 41 12.07 16.37 21.30
N PRO A 42 13.13 16.65 20.52
CA PRO A 42 13.25 17.89 19.76
C PRO A 42 12.60 17.78 18.37
N HIS A 43 11.67 18.69 18.07
CA HIS A 43 11.06 18.83 16.74
C HIS A 43 11.70 19.99 15.97
N THR A 44 12.06 19.74 14.70
CA THR A 44 12.52 20.79 13.77
C THR A 44 11.39 21.09 12.79
N ALA A 45 10.80 22.29 12.88
CA ALA A 45 9.67 22.68 12.04
C ALA A 45 10.08 23.63 10.91
N SER A 46 9.34 23.58 9.80
CA SER A 46 8.97 24.75 9.01
C SER A 46 7.71 24.45 8.18
N PRO A 47 6.81 25.43 7.88
CA PRO A 47 6.68 26.78 8.40
C PRO A 47 5.32 27.05 9.08
N GLN A 48 5.31 27.96 10.09
CA GLN A 48 4.19 28.68 10.76
C GLN A 48 2.92 27.94 11.23
N LEU A 49 2.40 26.92 10.54
CA LEU A 49 1.13 26.24 10.83
C LEU A 49 1.26 25.37 12.09
N GLU A 50 2.34 24.62 12.19
CA GLU A 50 2.61 23.72 13.32
C GLU A 50 2.92 24.48 14.61
N LEU A 51 3.55 25.66 14.50
CA LEU A 51 3.74 26.56 15.63
C LEU A 51 2.41 27.08 16.16
N LYS A 52 1.50 27.48 15.25
CA LYS A 52 0.17 27.97 15.62
C LYS A 52 -0.64 26.86 16.29
N GLU A 53 -0.52 25.62 15.82
CA GLU A 53 -1.20 24.47 16.41
C GLU A 53 -0.60 24.09 17.76
N ALA A 54 0.72 24.14 17.93
CA ALA A 54 1.39 23.89 19.21
C ALA A 54 1.00 24.93 20.28
N ILE A 55 0.97 26.22 19.93
CA ILE A 55 0.50 27.30 20.81
C ILE A 55 -0.98 27.12 21.16
N ARG A 56 -1.82 26.80 20.16
CA ARG A 56 -3.25 26.52 20.39
C ARG A 56 -3.45 25.37 21.37
N LEU A 57 -2.64 24.31 21.28
CA LEU A 57 -2.70 23.14 22.15
C LEU A 57 -2.17 23.40 23.57
N SER A 58 -1.19 24.29 23.74
CA SER A 58 -0.70 24.67 25.08
C SER A 58 -1.71 25.56 25.82
N GLU A 59 -2.34 26.52 25.11
CA GLU A 59 -3.39 27.38 25.67
C GLU A 59 -4.64 26.58 26.09
N LEU A 60 -4.97 25.50 25.36
CA LEU A 60 -6.12 24.64 25.65
C LEU A 60 -5.94 23.76 26.90
N LYS A 61 -4.68 23.47 27.28
CA LYS A 61 -4.34 22.49 28.34
C LYS A 61 -3.94 23.12 29.68
N LYS A 62 -3.62 24.42 29.74
CA LYS A 62 -3.21 25.19 30.95
C LYS A 62 -2.08 24.63 31.84
N ASP A 63 -1.54 23.44 31.59
CA ASP A 63 -0.51 22.78 32.40
C ASP A 63 0.74 22.40 31.56
N SER A 64 1.21 23.25 30.65
CA SER A 64 2.41 22.91 29.84
C SER A 64 3.23 24.15 29.48
N GLU A 65 4.46 24.26 29.99
CA GLU A 65 5.41 25.30 29.56
C GLU A 65 5.98 24.94 28.18
N LEU A 66 5.81 25.84 27.20
CA LEU A 66 6.35 25.69 25.85
C LEU A 66 7.71 26.43 25.75
N LEU A 67 8.81 25.69 25.58
CA LEU A 67 10.15 26.26 25.40
C LEU A 67 10.51 26.39 23.92
N ILE A 68 10.75 27.62 23.46
CA ILE A 68 11.07 27.94 22.06
C ILE A 68 12.53 28.34 21.93
N HIS A 69 13.29 27.62 21.11
CA HIS A 69 14.65 27.96 20.72
C HIS A 69 14.67 28.62 19.34
N ALA A 70 15.03 29.90 19.28
CA ALA A 70 15.30 30.62 18.03
C ALA A 70 16.81 30.67 17.76
N SER A 71 17.23 30.41 16.52
CA SER A 71 18.62 30.62 16.08
C SER A 71 18.67 31.42 14.77
N PRO A 72 19.57 32.41 14.65
CA PRO A 72 19.76 33.18 13.43
C PRO A 72 20.82 32.52 12.55
N CYS A 73 20.42 31.71 11.56
CA CYS A 73 21.09 31.52 10.27
C CYS A 73 20.46 30.37 9.46
N ILE A 74 20.29 30.60 8.16
CA ILE A 74 20.04 29.56 7.15
C ILE A 74 21.42 29.06 6.68
N SER A 75 21.68 27.75 6.69
CA SER A 75 22.91 27.17 6.13
C SER A 75 22.82 27.17 4.61
N GLU A 76 23.76 27.83 3.92
CA GLU A 76 23.79 27.92 2.46
C GLU A 76 24.20 26.60 1.74
N HIS A 77 24.51 25.52 2.46
CA HIS A 77 24.70 24.19 1.85
C HIS A 77 24.13 23.03 2.71
N PRO A 78 23.59 21.93 2.10
CA PRO A 78 22.78 20.95 2.83
C PRO A 78 23.53 19.92 3.70
N LYS A 79 24.87 19.97 3.85
CA LYS A 79 25.63 18.83 4.42
C LYS A 79 26.85 19.17 5.31
N VAL A 80 26.91 20.32 5.99
CA VAL A 80 27.96 20.53 7.03
C VAL A 80 27.35 20.99 8.36
N PRO A 81 27.69 20.36 9.52
CA PRO A 81 27.21 20.79 10.83
C PRO A 81 27.89 22.08 11.30
N CYS A 82 27.14 22.98 11.93
CA CYS A 82 27.71 24.18 12.57
C CYS A 82 28.64 23.79 13.75
N PRO A 83 29.77 24.50 13.97
CA PRO A 83 30.68 24.18 15.06
C PRO A 83 30.07 24.59 16.41
N GLY A 84 29.86 23.62 17.32
CA GLY A 84 29.46 23.89 18.71
C GLY A 84 28.19 23.20 19.22
N GLY A 85 27.51 22.37 18.41
CA GLY A 85 26.35 21.58 18.87
C GLY A 85 26.76 20.22 19.48
N GLU A 86 26.14 19.84 20.59
CA GLU A 86 26.31 18.50 21.19
C GLU A 86 25.92 17.39 20.19
N LYS A 87 26.76 16.34 20.11
CA LYS A 87 26.71 15.30 19.08
C LYS A 87 25.61 14.22 19.27
N SER A 88 24.59 14.44 20.10
CA SER A 88 23.65 13.37 20.49
C SER A 88 22.29 13.37 19.79
N ILE A 89 21.98 14.30 18.88
CA ILE A 89 20.59 14.49 18.40
C ILE A 89 20.45 14.48 16.87
N HIS A 90 21.30 13.76 16.12
CA HIS A 90 21.21 13.69 14.64
C HIS A 90 21.06 12.29 14.07
N HIS A 91 20.34 11.40 14.76
CA HIS A 91 19.84 10.17 14.15
C HIS A 91 18.51 9.76 14.78
N ARG A 92 17.40 9.92 14.05
CA ARG A 92 16.18 9.08 14.14
C ARG A 92 15.12 9.59 13.16
N SER A 93 15.21 9.13 11.92
CA SER A 93 14.13 9.24 10.94
C SER A 93 14.17 8.00 10.07
N ALA A 94 13.58 6.91 10.58
CA ALA A 94 13.12 5.71 9.88
C ALA A 94 12.88 4.62 10.94
N GLY A 95 11.63 4.16 11.08
CA GLY A 95 11.23 3.12 12.01
C GLY A 95 10.26 3.62 13.07
N CYS A 96 8.97 3.37 12.86
CA CYS A 96 7.97 3.49 13.91
C CYS A 96 8.22 2.38 14.95
N TRP A 97 9.07 2.64 15.95
CA TRP A 97 9.21 1.75 17.09
C TRP A 97 7.89 1.74 17.87
N ARG A 98 7.32 0.55 18.08
CA ARG A 98 6.04 0.39 18.80
C ARG A 98 6.27 0.73 20.28
N LYS A 99 5.78 1.88 20.75
CA LYS A 99 5.92 2.34 22.15
C LYS A 99 5.20 1.33 23.09
N LEU A 100 5.95 0.74 24.02
CA LEU A 100 5.46 -0.16 25.07
C LEU A 100 5.29 0.62 26.38
N TYR A 101 4.24 0.30 27.14
CA TYR A 101 3.92 0.94 28.42
C TYR A 101 4.02 -0.09 29.54
N TYR A 102 4.86 0.14 30.54
CA TYR A 102 5.09 -0.85 31.59
C TYR A 102 4.29 -0.51 32.86
N ALA A 103 3.63 -1.51 33.45
CA ALA A 103 3.00 -1.39 34.77
C ALA A 103 2.88 -2.77 35.45
N ASN A 104 3.34 -2.88 36.70
CA ASN A 104 3.30 -4.10 37.54
C ASN A 104 3.69 -5.41 36.82
N GLY A 105 4.83 -5.36 36.12
CA GLY A 105 5.40 -6.50 35.40
C GLY A 105 4.77 -6.79 34.03
N HIS A 106 3.79 -5.99 33.58
CA HIS A 106 3.18 -6.11 32.27
C HIS A 106 3.78 -5.11 31.28
N ALA A 107 4.05 -5.57 30.05
CA ALA A 107 4.38 -4.71 28.92
C ALA A 107 3.12 -4.47 28.06
N PHE A 108 2.48 -3.32 28.21
CA PHE A 108 1.25 -2.98 27.52
C PHE A 108 1.49 -2.33 26.15
N GLN A 109 0.76 -2.81 25.15
CA GLN A 109 0.65 -2.20 23.85
C GLN A 109 -0.75 -1.59 23.68
N ALA A 110 -0.81 -0.36 23.19
CA ALA A 110 -2.08 0.27 22.83
C ALA A 110 -2.68 -0.43 21.60
N LYS A 111 -3.90 -0.96 21.74
CA LYS A 111 -4.68 -1.59 20.67
C LYS A 111 -6.11 -1.06 20.66
N CYS A 112 -6.76 -1.09 19.51
CA CYS A 112 -8.21 -0.92 19.40
C CYS A 112 -8.85 -2.31 19.44
N PHE A 113 -9.94 -2.47 20.20
CA PHE A 113 -10.63 -3.76 20.37
C PHE A 113 -12.07 -3.65 19.92
N SER A 114 -12.54 -4.59 19.09
CA SER A 114 -13.82 -4.47 18.39
C SER A 114 -15.02 -5.17 19.04
N ARG A 115 -14.87 -6.05 20.06
CA ARG A 115 -16.04 -6.64 20.76
C ARG A 115 -15.79 -7.00 22.24
N GLY A 116 -16.79 -6.71 23.08
CA GLY A 116 -17.14 -7.40 24.35
C GLY A 116 -16.12 -7.49 25.51
N ALA A 117 -14.88 -7.07 25.33
CA ALA A 117 -13.83 -7.22 26.34
C ALA A 117 -14.04 -6.29 27.53
N ARG A 118 -13.81 -6.80 28.75
CA ARG A 118 -13.89 -6.06 30.01
C ARG A 118 -12.51 -5.66 30.53
N CYS A 119 -12.42 -4.49 31.14
CA CYS A 119 -11.21 -3.99 31.78
C CYS A 119 -10.93 -4.81 33.04
N ALA A 120 -9.72 -5.36 33.19
CA ALA A 120 -9.36 -6.18 34.35
C ALA A 120 -9.35 -5.41 35.69
N VAL A 121 -9.39 -4.07 35.65
CA VAL A 121 -9.37 -3.22 36.86
C VAL A 121 -10.77 -2.75 37.24
N CYS A 122 -11.53 -2.15 36.32
CA CYS A 122 -12.84 -1.58 36.63
C CYS A 122 -14.02 -2.46 36.21
N THR A 123 -13.77 -3.57 35.51
CA THR A 123 -14.78 -4.54 34.99
C THR A 123 -15.79 -4.00 33.97
N ASP A 124 -15.79 -2.69 33.70
CA ASP A 124 -16.50 -2.07 32.58
C ASP A 124 -15.96 -2.53 31.22
N LEU A 125 -16.73 -2.30 30.15
CA LEU A 125 -16.25 -2.56 28.79
C LEU A 125 -14.95 -1.78 28.53
N ALA A 126 -13.90 -2.53 28.24
CA ALA A 126 -12.64 -2.01 27.77
C ALA A 126 -12.76 -1.50 26.33
N GLY A 127 -13.62 -2.11 25.50
CA GLY A 127 -13.78 -1.80 24.08
C GLY A 127 -15.05 -1.01 23.72
N GLY A 128 -14.91 -0.12 22.73
CA GLY A 128 -15.94 0.70 22.08
C GLY A 128 -15.30 1.49 20.92
N LEU A 129 -16.09 2.00 19.97
CA LEU A 129 -15.57 2.72 18.79
C LEU A 129 -14.59 3.83 19.21
N GLY A 130 -13.36 3.79 18.70
CA GLY A 130 -12.33 4.82 18.92
C GLY A 130 -11.56 4.74 20.24
N CYS A 131 -11.91 3.84 21.16
CA CYS A 131 -11.23 3.73 22.46
C CYS A 131 -9.98 2.84 22.37
N ARG A 132 -8.80 3.42 22.62
CA ARG A 132 -7.53 2.67 22.73
C ARG A 132 -7.43 1.99 24.11
N VAL A 133 -7.35 0.67 24.10
CA VAL A 133 -7.07 -0.17 25.28
C VAL A 133 -5.62 -0.58 25.33
N TYR A 134 -5.12 -0.86 26.52
CA TYR A 134 -3.78 -1.39 26.74
C TYR A 134 -3.89 -2.91 26.90
N LYS A 135 -3.19 -3.64 26.03
CA LYS A 135 -3.11 -5.11 26.06
C LYS A 135 -1.70 -5.53 26.43
N CYS A 136 -1.54 -6.32 27.48
CA CYS A 136 -0.24 -6.87 27.84
C CYS A 136 0.25 -7.81 26.72
N THR A 137 1.50 -7.63 26.27
CA THR A 137 2.10 -8.45 25.21
C THR A 137 2.29 -9.90 25.66
N ASP A 138 2.41 -10.12 26.97
CA ASP A 138 2.78 -11.41 27.53
C ASP A 138 1.53 -12.19 27.95
N CYS A 139 0.80 -11.72 28.96
CA CYS A 139 -0.38 -12.42 29.50
C CYS A 139 -1.72 -12.05 28.83
N LYS A 140 -1.71 -11.12 27.85
CA LYS A 140 -2.88 -10.67 27.09
C LYS A 140 -3.97 -9.94 27.89
N LEU A 141 -3.71 -9.58 29.15
CA LEU A 141 -4.60 -8.80 30.01
C LEU A 141 -4.96 -7.44 29.38
N LEU A 142 -6.23 -7.03 29.50
CA LEU A 142 -6.79 -5.83 28.89
C LEU A 142 -7.20 -4.80 29.95
N VAL A 143 -6.77 -3.56 29.76
CA VAL A 143 -7.14 -2.42 30.62
C VAL A 143 -7.32 -1.14 29.83
N HIS A 144 -8.09 -0.18 30.34
CA HIS A 144 -8.11 1.16 29.75
C HIS A 144 -6.77 1.85 29.90
N LYS A 145 -6.48 2.80 29.01
CA LYS A 145 -5.30 3.67 29.11
C LYS A 145 -5.20 4.40 30.46
N LYS A 146 -6.32 4.78 31.07
CA LYS A 146 -6.33 5.38 32.43
C LYS A 146 -6.16 4.36 33.56
N CYS A 147 -6.48 3.09 33.31
CA CYS A 147 -6.50 2.04 34.32
C CYS A 147 -5.18 1.24 34.42
N HIS A 148 -4.28 1.32 33.42
CA HIS A 148 -3.04 0.52 33.44
C HIS A 148 -2.12 0.83 34.62
N LYS A 149 -2.12 2.07 35.14
CA LYS A 149 -1.35 2.44 36.34
C LYS A 149 -2.01 2.01 37.66
N LEU A 150 -3.27 1.56 37.62
CA LEU A 150 -4.04 1.13 38.78
C LEU A 150 -4.08 -0.41 38.90
N LEU A 151 -3.32 -1.12 38.07
CA LEU A 151 -3.27 -2.57 38.08
C LEU A 151 -2.64 -3.06 39.38
N THR A 152 -3.25 -4.00 40.11
CA THR A 152 -2.67 -4.57 41.34
C THR A 152 -2.15 -5.99 41.16
N VAL A 153 -2.44 -6.63 40.02
CA VAL A 153 -2.07 -8.02 39.73
C VAL A 153 -0.79 -8.08 38.91
N GLU A 154 0.22 -8.82 39.38
CA GLU A 154 1.47 -9.02 38.65
C GLU A 154 1.32 -9.97 37.45
N CYS A 155 2.08 -9.72 36.39
CA CYS A 155 2.08 -10.54 35.18
C CYS A 155 2.63 -11.95 35.46
N GLY A 156 1.84 -13.00 35.18
CA GLY A 156 2.29 -14.41 35.25
C GLY A 156 1.76 -15.26 36.40
N GLN A 157 0.97 -14.72 37.33
CA GLN A 157 0.31 -15.50 38.39
C GLN A 157 -0.98 -16.17 37.84
N ARG A 158 -1.00 -17.51 37.72
CA ARG A 158 -2.18 -18.31 37.35
C ARG A 158 -3.17 -18.39 38.52
N SER A 159 -4.45 -18.16 38.26
CA SER A 159 -5.55 -18.78 39.02
C SER A 159 -6.51 -19.47 38.03
N SER A 160 -6.81 -20.74 38.32
CA SER A 160 -7.60 -21.69 37.53
C SER A 160 -9.08 -21.28 37.39
N PRO A 161 -9.76 -21.66 36.30
CA PRO A 161 -11.20 -21.47 36.15
C PRO A 161 -11.96 -22.56 36.92
N SER A 162 -12.87 -22.18 37.82
CA SER A 162 -13.87 -23.09 38.39
C SER A 162 -15.24 -22.86 37.74
N GLU A 163 -15.82 -23.98 37.34
CA GLU A 163 -17.13 -24.21 36.74
C GLU A 163 -18.29 -23.72 37.62
N THR A 164 -19.41 -23.30 37.01
CA THR A 164 -20.78 -23.72 37.41
C THR A 164 -21.76 -23.50 36.25
N MET A 165 -22.48 -24.56 35.88
CA MET A 165 -23.62 -24.61 34.94
C MET A 165 -24.92 -24.11 35.59
N MET A 166 -25.84 -23.51 34.82
CA MET A 166 -27.23 -24.00 34.55
C MET A 166 -28.14 -22.90 33.92
N PRO A 167 -29.23 -23.29 33.20
CA PRO A 167 -29.93 -22.50 32.19
C PRO A 167 -31.31 -21.97 32.65
N VAL A 168 -31.87 -20.97 31.96
CA VAL A 168 -33.32 -20.69 32.00
C VAL A 168 -33.83 -20.22 30.62
N ASP A 169 -34.93 -20.85 30.21
CA ASP A 169 -35.68 -20.76 28.94
C ASP A 169 -36.71 -19.58 28.94
N PRO A 170 -37.54 -19.36 27.88
CA PRO A 170 -37.84 -18.03 27.34
C PRO A 170 -39.33 -17.62 27.40
N SER A 171 -39.58 -16.30 27.41
CA SER A 171 -40.84 -15.64 27.01
C SER A 171 -40.69 -14.15 27.33
N SER A 172 -41.23 -13.13 26.67
CA SER A 172 -42.06 -12.93 25.48
C SER A 172 -42.28 -11.41 25.42
N VAL A 173 -42.19 -10.74 24.26
CA VAL A 173 -43.17 -9.73 23.75
C VAL A 173 -42.67 -9.09 22.44
N ALA A 174 -43.60 -8.97 21.51
CA ALA A 174 -43.48 -8.48 20.14
C ALA A 174 -43.49 -6.94 20.02
N SER A 175 -42.98 -6.40 18.89
CA SER A 175 -43.66 -5.49 17.91
C SER A 175 -42.66 -4.72 17.01
N ASP A 176 -42.87 -4.80 15.69
CA ASP A 176 -42.26 -4.09 14.52
C ASP A 176 -42.50 -2.53 14.48
N PRO A 177 -42.05 -1.72 13.47
CA PRO A 177 -41.31 -2.01 12.22
C PRO A 177 -40.13 -1.05 11.83
N ALA A 178 -39.32 -1.53 10.87
CA ALA A 178 -38.63 -0.83 9.77
C ALA A 178 -37.96 0.55 9.97
N LYS A 179 -36.61 0.55 10.06
CA LYS A 179 -35.73 1.55 9.44
C LYS A 179 -34.46 0.87 8.93
N THR A 180 -34.26 0.93 7.62
CA THR A 180 -33.10 0.43 6.88
C THR A 180 -31.83 1.14 7.36
N ALA A 181 -31.00 0.44 8.14
CA ALA A 181 -29.73 0.95 8.65
C ALA A 181 -28.57 0.39 7.81
N ILE A 182 -27.82 1.30 7.22
CA ILE A 182 -26.56 1.07 6.50
C ILE A 182 -25.52 0.52 7.49
N PRO A 183 -24.88 -0.63 7.25
CA PRO A 183 -23.81 -1.12 8.11
C PRO A 183 -22.52 -0.34 7.84
N ARG A 184 -22.01 0.38 8.85
CA ARG A 184 -20.71 1.03 8.85
C ARG A 184 -19.70 0.15 9.59
N ASN A 185 -18.78 -0.47 8.85
CA ASN A 185 -17.50 -0.99 9.35
C ASN A 185 -16.43 -0.64 8.32
N LEU A 186 -15.62 0.36 8.63
CA LEU A 186 -14.39 0.67 7.89
C LEU A 186 -13.24 0.79 8.89
N SER A 187 -12.63 -0.35 9.15
CA SER A 187 -11.22 -0.45 9.52
C SER A 187 -10.63 -1.56 8.66
N THR A 188 -9.87 -1.17 7.66
CA THR A 188 -9.11 -2.07 6.79
C THR A 188 -8.13 -2.89 7.64
N TYR A 189 -7.95 -4.16 7.27
CA TYR A 189 -7.25 -5.26 7.95
C TYR A 189 -8.09 -6.05 8.95
N GLU A 190 -8.90 -6.98 8.40
CA GLU A 190 -9.11 -8.37 8.84
C GLU A 190 -10.37 -8.91 8.14
N ALA A 191 -10.22 -9.66 7.05
CA ALA A 191 -11.27 -10.52 6.51
C ALA A 191 -10.72 -11.50 5.48
N LEU A 192 -10.27 -12.68 5.93
CA LEU A 192 -10.53 -13.95 5.25
C LEU A 192 -10.55 -15.05 6.32
N GLU A 193 -11.72 -15.60 6.58
CA GLU A 193 -11.90 -16.93 7.16
C GLU A 193 -12.99 -17.67 6.38
N GLN A 194 -12.70 -18.96 6.18
CA GLN A 194 -13.53 -20.08 5.71
C GLN A 194 -13.73 -20.19 4.19
N VAL A 195 -13.31 -21.34 3.64
CA VAL A 195 -14.20 -22.46 3.25
C VAL A 195 -13.37 -23.70 2.88
N ASP A 196 -13.84 -24.83 3.41
CA ASP A 196 -13.72 -26.26 3.05
C ASP A 196 -12.41 -27.06 3.13
N LYS A 197 -12.44 -28.06 4.03
CA LYS A 197 -11.60 -29.25 4.09
C LYS A 197 -12.36 -30.44 3.49
N GLU A 198 -11.69 -31.22 2.66
CA GLU A 198 -11.81 -32.67 2.38
C GLU A 198 -10.92 -32.95 1.14
N ASN A 199 -10.06 -33.96 0.99
CA ASN A 199 -9.69 -35.17 1.72
C ASN A 199 -8.24 -35.56 1.35
N ALA A 200 -7.59 -36.33 2.23
CA ALA A 200 -6.23 -36.83 2.11
C ALA A 200 -6.11 -38.21 1.45
N ALA A 201 -4.98 -38.47 0.79
CA ALA A 201 -4.22 -39.72 0.68
C ALA A 201 -2.95 -39.39 -0.14
N GLY A 202 -1.69 -39.58 0.27
CA GLY A 202 -1.09 -40.60 1.11
C GLY A 202 -0.03 -41.30 0.25
N ASN A 203 1.26 -40.96 0.37
CA ASN A 203 2.34 -41.95 0.28
C ASN A 203 3.70 -41.41 0.74
N THR A 204 4.28 -42.14 1.69
CA THR A 204 5.67 -42.12 2.14
C THR A 204 6.64 -42.55 1.03
N GLY A 205 7.80 -41.90 0.96
CA GLY A 205 8.94 -42.36 0.17
C GLY A 205 10.16 -41.47 0.36
N GLU A 206 11.07 -41.87 1.26
CA GLU A 206 12.43 -41.33 1.37
C GLU A 206 13.21 -41.51 0.06
N GLY A 207 13.98 -40.49 -0.32
CA GLY A 207 14.94 -40.58 -1.41
C GLY A 207 15.58 -39.24 -1.71
N GLY A 208 16.78 -39.02 -1.15
CA GLY A 208 17.58 -37.82 -1.41
C GLY A 208 17.81 -37.60 -2.90
N LYS A 209 17.35 -36.46 -3.41
CA LYS A 209 17.71 -35.92 -4.73
C LYS A 209 18.50 -34.64 -4.54
N ALA A 210 19.68 -34.58 -5.14
CA ALA A 210 20.39 -33.34 -5.38
C ALA A 210 19.43 -32.36 -6.08
N SER A 211 19.24 -31.16 -5.53
CA SER A 211 18.30 -30.16 -6.04
C SER A 211 18.75 -29.66 -7.41
N SER A 212 18.05 -30.07 -8.47
CA SER A 212 18.22 -29.58 -9.84
C SER A 212 17.58 -28.18 -10.03
N GLY A 213 17.72 -27.29 -9.05
CA GLY A 213 17.08 -25.97 -9.01
C GLY A 213 18.12 -24.85 -9.01
N LEU A 214 17.71 -23.66 -9.48
CA LEU A 214 18.50 -22.44 -9.34
C LEU A 214 18.51 -21.96 -7.88
N GLY A 215 19.66 -21.48 -7.41
CA GLY A 215 19.85 -20.90 -6.08
C GLY A 215 20.27 -19.43 -6.13
N LEU A 216 20.43 -18.80 -4.98
CA LEU A 216 20.87 -17.39 -4.89
C LEU A 216 22.30 -17.21 -5.43
N GLU A 217 23.13 -18.22 -5.27
CA GLU A 217 24.52 -18.29 -5.74
C GLU A 217 24.66 -18.28 -7.26
N ASP A 218 23.61 -18.63 -8.01
CA ASP A 218 23.60 -18.59 -9.47
C ASP A 218 23.45 -17.16 -10.02
N PHE A 219 23.17 -16.18 -9.17
CA PHE A 219 22.92 -14.79 -9.56
C PHE A 219 23.96 -13.83 -9.01
N ASP A 220 24.33 -12.84 -9.82
CA ASP A 220 25.01 -11.64 -9.37
C ASP A 220 24.00 -10.56 -9.04
N LEU A 221 24.09 -10.02 -7.82
CA LEU A 221 23.23 -8.93 -7.37
C LEU A 221 23.82 -7.61 -7.85
N LEU A 222 23.13 -6.91 -8.75
CA LEU A 222 23.66 -5.72 -9.39
C LEU A 222 23.16 -4.44 -8.71
N ARG A 223 21.85 -4.32 -8.49
CA ARG A 223 21.27 -3.05 -8.03
C ARG A 223 19.92 -3.22 -7.35
N VAL A 224 19.59 -2.36 -6.39
CA VAL A 224 18.23 -2.30 -5.82
C VAL A 224 17.36 -1.43 -6.72
N ILE A 225 16.27 -1.97 -7.27
CA ILE A 225 15.42 -1.26 -8.24
C ILE A 225 14.04 -0.92 -7.70
N GLY A 226 13.65 -1.45 -6.55
CA GLY A 226 12.38 -1.07 -5.91
C GLY A 226 12.15 -1.69 -4.54
N ARG A 227 11.13 -1.16 -3.85
CA ARG A 227 10.59 -1.71 -2.60
C ARG A 227 9.06 -1.74 -2.63
N GLY A 228 8.50 -2.85 -2.16
CA GLY A 228 7.11 -2.95 -1.73
C GLY A 228 7.01 -3.07 -0.21
N SER A 229 5.79 -3.16 0.31
CA SER A 229 5.56 -3.29 1.76
C SER A 229 6.24 -4.51 2.39
N PHE A 230 6.38 -5.61 1.63
CA PHE A 230 6.93 -6.89 2.10
C PHE A 230 8.03 -7.45 1.19
N ALA A 231 8.42 -6.69 0.16
CA ALA A 231 9.33 -7.16 -0.86
C ALA A 231 10.41 -6.12 -1.17
N LYS A 232 11.63 -6.61 -1.44
CA LYS A 232 12.71 -5.81 -2.03
C LYS A 232 12.97 -6.35 -3.43
N VAL A 233 13.10 -5.47 -4.41
CA VAL A 233 13.35 -5.86 -5.81
C VAL A 233 14.76 -5.46 -6.19
N LEU A 234 15.52 -6.42 -6.71
CA LEU A 234 16.89 -6.22 -7.19
C LEU A 234 16.99 -6.50 -8.69
N LEU A 235 17.77 -5.72 -9.41
CA LEU A 235 18.33 -6.11 -10.69
C LEU A 235 19.42 -7.15 -10.42
N VAL A 236 19.31 -8.30 -11.09
CA VAL A 236 20.24 -9.42 -10.97
C VAL A 236 20.64 -9.92 -12.35
N GLN A 237 21.76 -10.63 -12.41
CA GLN A 237 22.26 -11.25 -13.62
C GLN A 237 22.49 -12.74 -13.38
N LEU A 238 21.97 -13.59 -14.27
CA LEU A 238 22.19 -15.03 -14.20
C LEU A 238 23.60 -15.35 -14.72
N LYS A 239 24.45 -15.94 -13.87
CA LYS A 239 25.87 -16.18 -14.18
C LYS A 239 26.11 -17.07 -15.40
N LYS A 240 25.14 -17.93 -15.73
CA LYS A 240 25.25 -18.91 -16.82
C LYS A 240 25.02 -18.29 -18.20
N SER A 241 24.09 -17.34 -18.31
CA SER A 241 23.64 -16.76 -19.58
C SER A 241 23.92 -15.26 -19.73
N ASP A 242 24.41 -14.59 -18.68
CA ASP A 242 24.57 -13.12 -18.63
C ASP A 242 23.24 -12.34 -18.77
N CYS A 243 22.10 -13.04 -18.77
CA CYS A 243 20.76 -12.46 -18.85
C CYS A 243 20.38 -11.73 -17.55
N LYS A 244 19.66 -10.61 -17.71
CA LYS A 244 19.26 -9.71 -16.61
C LYS A 244 17.80 -9.94 -16.23
N TYR A 245 17.53 -9.98 -14.92
CA TYR A 245 16.20 -10.20 -14.35
C TYR A 245 15.91 -9.24 -13.20
N ALA A 246 14.62 -9.09 -12.89
CA ALA A 246 14.18 -8.50 -11.64
C ALA A 246 13.96 -9.61 -10.61
N MET A 247 14.74 -9.62 -9.53
CA MET A 247 14.61 -10.53 -8.39
C MET A 247 13.75 -9.88 -7.30
N LYS A 248 12.51 -10.33 -7.15
CA LYS A 248 11.63 -9.94 -6.03
C LYS A 248 11.91 -10.86 -4.84
N VAL A 249 12.41 -10.26 -3.75
CA VAL A 249 12.77 -10.94 -2.51
C VAL A 249 11.73 -10.67 -1.44
N VAL A 250 11.08 -11.71 -0.95
CA VAL A 250 10.02 -11.65 0.06
C VAL A 250 10.49 -12.36 1.33
N LYS A 251 10.27 -11.73 2.50
CA LYS A 251 10.61 -12.33 3.80
C LYS A 251 9.47 -13.24 4.27
N LYS A 252 9.76 -14.51 4.56
CA LYS A 252 8.77 -15.52 5.00
C LYS A 252 8.02 -15.08 6.27
N GLU A 253 8.70 -14.41 7.21
CA GLU A 253 8.12 -13.90 8.47
C GLU A 253 6.97 -12.89 8.29
N HIS A 254 6.82 -12.27 7.13
CA HIS A 254 5.87 -11.18 6.90
C HIS A 254 4.73 -11.52 5.94
N VAL A 255 4.68 -12.75 5.42
CA VAL A 255 3.71 -13.13 4.39
C VAL A 255 2.95 -14.39 4.77
N SER A 256 1.69 -14.44 4.36
CA SER A 256 0.88 -15.66 4.49
C SER A 256 1.17 -16.59 3.30
N PRO A 257 1.32 -17.90 3.52
CA PRO A 257 1.56 -18.88 2.45
C PRO A 257 0.54 -18.78 1.31
N ASP A 258 -0.75 -18.68 1.61
CA ASP A 258 -1.82 -18.60 0.61
C ASP A 258 -1.64 -17.45 -0.39
N ARG A 259 -1.12 -16.30 0.08
CA ARG A 259 -0.89 -15.13 -0.78
C ARG A 259 0.29 -15.35 -1.71
N VAL A 260 1.35 -15.95 -1.20
CA VAL A 260 2.54 -16.29 -1.98
C VAL A 260 2.18 -17.30 -3.08
N TRP A 261 1.44 -18.35 -2.72
CA TRP A 261 1.02 -19.38 -3.67
C TRP A 261 0.05 -18.84 -4.72
N ALA A 262 -0.88 -17.96 -4.33
CA ALA A 262 -1.76 -17.27 -5.27
C ALA A 262 -0.98 -16.38 -6.25
N GLU A 263 -0.01 -15.59 -5.75
CA GLU A 263 0.84 -14.74 -6.59
C GLU A 263 1.71 -15.59 -7.54
N LYS A 264 2.35 -16.65 -7.04
CA LYS A 264 3.13 -17.61 -7.86
C LYS A 264 2.27 -18.20 -8.97
N HIS A 265 1.05 -18.65 -8.66
CA HIS A 265 0.16 -19.23 -9.66
C HIS A 265 -0.21 -18.24 -10.77
N VAL A 266 -0.53 -16.99 -10.42
CA VAL A 266 -0.83 -15.95 -11.42
C VAL A 266 0.40 -15.65 -12.29
N LEU A 267 1.58 -15.57 -11.68
CA LEU A 267 2.86 -15.35 -12.35
C LEU A 267 3.19 -16.47 -13.37
N GLU A 268 2.93 -17.73 -13.03
CA GLU A 268 3.08 -18.86 -13.96
C GLU A 268 2.13 -18.76 -15.16
N GLN A 269 0.89 -18.26 -14.96
CA GLN A 269 -0.08 -18.05 -16.05
C GLN A 269 0.22 -16.82 -16.91
N ALA A 270 0.84 -15.80 -16.30
CA ALA A 270 1.27 -14.56 -16.96
C ALA A 270 2.50 -14.75 -17.84
N ALA A 271 3.26 -15.85 -17.62
CA ALA A 271 4.42 -16.17 -18.42
C ALA A 271 4.07 -16.20 -19.92
N ASN A 272 4.90 -15.52 -20.72
CA ASN A 272 4.83 -15.46 -22.18
C ASN A 272 3.72 -14.58 -22.80
N TYR A 273 3.00 -13.76 -22.03
CA TYR A 273 2.11 -12.74 -22.61
C TYR A 273 2.84 -11.39 -22.75
N PRO A 274 2.77 -10.71 -23.93
CA PRO A 274 3.60 -9.52 -24.24
C PRO A 274 3.48 -8.37 -23.24
N PHE A 275 2.29 -8.20 -22.66
CA PHE A 275 1.94 -7.07 -21.78
C PHE A 275 1.87 -7.45 -20.30
N LEU A 276 2.39 -8.61 -19.92
CA LEU A 276 2.50 -9.05 -18.53
C LEU A 276 3.97 -9.27 -18.19
N VAL A 277 4.37 -8.94 -16.96
CA VAL A 277 5.66 -9.38 -16.41
C VAL A 277 5.58 -10.89 -16.16
N GLY A 278 6.45 -11.64 -16.83
CA GLY A 278 6.56 -13.09 -16.72
C GLY A 278 7.43 -13.56 -15.56
N LEU A 279 7.26 -14.84 -15.22
CA LEU A 279 8.08 -15.56 -14.25
C LEU A 279 9.09 -16.45 -14.98
N HIS A 280 10.37 -16.25 -14.67
CA HIS A 280 11.45 -17.11 -15.12
C HIS A 280 11.67 -18.28 -14.15
N SER A 281 11.83 -17.99 -12.85
CA SER A 281 12.05 -19.04 -11.85
C SER A 281 11.68 -18.60 -10.44
N CYS A 282 11.47 -19.57 -9.55
CA CYS A 282 11.31 -19.38 -8.12
C CYS A 282 12.29 -20.26 -7.36
N PHE A 283 12.81 -19.74 -6.26
CA PHE A 283 13.57 -20.51 -5.27
C PHE A 283 13.44 -19.88 -3.89
N GLN A 284 13.93 -20.55 -2.86
CA GLN A 284 13.83 -20.08 -1.48
C GLN A 284 15.11 -20.33 -0.70
N THR A 285 15.25 -19.59 0.39
CA THR A 285 16.20 -19.87 1.47
C THR A 285 15.41 -20.13 2.77
N GLU A 286 16.12 -20.34 3.88
CA GLU A 286 15.48 -20.52 5.20
C GLU A 286 14.54 -19.36 5.56
N SER A 287 14.89 -18.12 5.20
CA SER A 287 14.19 -16.91 5.63
C SER A 287 13.39 -16.20 4.53
N ARG A 288 13.62 -16.53 3.25
CA ARG A 288 13.16 -15.74 2.10
C ARG A 288 12.65 -16.59 0.95
N LEU A 289 11.79 -15.96 0.16
CA LEU A 289 11.29 -16.44 -1.12
C LEU A 289 11.77 -15.50 -2.22
N PHE A 290 12.14 -16.06 -3.36
CA PHE A 290 12.70 -15.34 -4.49
C PHE A 290 11.88 -15.64 -5.74
N PHE A 291 11.40 -14.59 -6.39
CA PHE A 291 10.80 -14.66 -7.72
C PHE A 291 11.74 -13.97 -8.70
N ILE A 292 12.14 -14.69 -9.75
CA ILE A 292 12.94 -14.17 -10.86
C ILE A 292 11.99 -13.82 -11.99
N LEU A 293 11.88 -12.53 -12.28
CA LEU A 293 10.89 -11.94 -13.16
C LEU A 293 11.57 -11.24 -14.34
N ASP A 294 10.81 -10.98 -15.40
CA ASP A 294 11.27 -10.12 -16.52
C ASP A 294 11.85 -8.81 -15.98
N TYR A 295 13.04 -8.43 -16.46
CA TYR A 295 13.56 -7.10 -16.20
C TYR A 295 13.00 -6.09 -17.20
N VAL A 296 12.27 -5.10 -16.70
CA VAL A 296 11.63 -4.04 -17.50
C VAL A 296 12.25 -2.70 -17.11
N ASN A 297 12.92 -2.02 -18.06
CA ASN A 297 13.85 -0.92 -17.78
C ASN A 297 13.46 0.45 -18.36
N GLY A 298 12.29 0.57 -18.99
CA GLY A 298 11.74 1.86 -19.43
C GLY A 298 11.10 2.68 -18.31
N GLY A 299 11.14 2.18 -17.06
CA GLY A 299 10.50 2.78 -15.89
C GLY A 299 9.04 2.38 -15.78
N ASP A 300 8.25 3.22 -15.11
CA ASP A 300 6.81 3.05 -14.96
C ASP A 300 6.04 4.26 -15.50
N LEU A 301 4.75 4.06 -15.75
CA LEU A 301 3.89 5.12 -16.26
C LEU A 301 3.71 6.24 -15.23
N LEU A 302 3.95 6.02 -13.93
CA LEU A 302 3.89 7.07 -12.91
C LEU A 302 5.00 8.10 -13.15
N PHE A 303 6.23 7.64 -13.35
CA PHE A 303 7.37 8.50 -13.68
C PHE A 303 7.10 9.29 -14.97
N HIS A 304 6.54 8.64 -15.98
CA HIS A 304 6.17 9.31 -17.23
C HIS A 304 5.06 10.37 -17.02
N MET A 305 4.03 10.05 -16.24
CA MET A 305 2.94 10.97 -15.89
C MET A 305 3.43 12.16 -15.07
N GLN A 306 4.42 11.99 -14.18
CA GLN A 306 5.01 13.10 -13.42
C GLN A 306 5.70 14.12 -14.33
N GLN A 307 6.29 13.67 -15.45
CA GLN A 307 6.94 14.54 -16.43
C GLN A 307 5.94 15.21 -17.37
N GLN A 308 4.99 14.45 -17.94
CA GLN A 308 4.05 14.95 -18.94
C GLN A 308 2.83 15.66 -18.33
N ARG A 309 2.46 15.32 -17.09
CA ARG A 309 1.24 15.72 -16.34
C ARG A 309 -0.08 15.25 -16.97
N ILE A 310 -0.25 15.42 -18.27
CA ILE A 310 -1.42 15.05 -19.06
C ILE A 310 -0.93 14.43 -20.36
N LEU A 311 -1.50 13.28 -20.75
CA LEU A 311 -1.22 12.61 -22.01
C LEU A 311 -2.23 13.01 -23.08
N PRO A 312 -1.80 13.17 -24.35
CA PRO A 312 -2.71 13.24 -25.47
C PRO A 312 -3.62 12.01 -25.55
N GLU A 313 -4.84 12.17 -26.08
CA GLU A 313 -5.80 11.07 -26.19
C GLU A 313 -5.26 9.88 -26.98
N GLU A 314 -4.39 10.11 -27.98
CA GLU A 314 -3.77 9.04 -28.76
C GLU A 314 -2.80 8.20 -27.91
N HIS A 315 -2.06 8.83 -26.99
CA HIS A 315 -1.17 8.13 -26.07
C HIS A 315 -1.99 7.33 -25.05
N ALA A 316 -3.02 7.96 -24.48
CA ALA A 316 -3.94 7.29 -23.58
C ALA A 316 -4.65 6.11 -24.25
N ARG A 317 -5.02 6.24 -25.53
CA ARG A 317 -5.61 5.15 -26.34
C ARG A 317 -4.65 3.99 -26.55
N PHE A 318 -3.39 4.27 -26.91
CA PHE A 318 -2.37 3.25 -27.08
C PHE A 318 -2.20 2.43 -25.79
N TYR A 319 -1.92 3.11 -24.68
CA TYR A 319 -1.69 2.46 -23.40
C TYR A 319 -2.93 1.72 -22.87
N SER A 320 -4.12 2.32 -23.00
CA SER A 320 -5.35 1.64 -22.60
C SER A 320 -5.67 0.41 -23.46
N ALA A 321 -5.31 0.40 -24.75
CA ALA A 321 -5.47 -0.78 -25.61
C ALA A 321 -4.57 -1.95 -25.16
N GLU A 322 -3.32 -1.69 -24.79
CA GLU A 322 -2.43 -2.74 -24.26
C GLU A 322 -2.91 -3.28 -22.90
N ILE A 323 -3.38 -2.40 -22.01
CA ILE A 323 -3.96 -2.81 -20.72
C ILE A 323 -5.22 -3.66 -20.94
N CYS A 324 -6.07 -3.26 -21.88
CA CYS A 324 -7.26 -3.99 -22.32
C CYS A 324 -6.94 -5.43 -22.76
N LEU A 325 -5.88 -5.61 -23.56
CA LEU A 325 -5.39 -6.92 -24.00
C LEU A 325 -4.87 -7.75 -22.81
N ALA A 326 -4.07 -7.15 -21.93
CA ALA A 326 -3.60 -7.80 -20.71
C ALA A 326 -4.75 -8.26 -19.79
N PHE A 327 -5.78 -7.43 -19.62
CA PHE A 327 -6.98 -7.78 -18.86
C PHE A 327 -7.77 -8.90 -19.52
N SER A 328 -8.00 -8.82 -20.83
CA SER A 328 -8.68 -9.88 -21.58
C SER A 328 -7.98 -11.23 -21.40
N TYR A 329 -6.65 -11.26 -21.51
CA TYR A 329 -5.84 -12.47 -21.30
C TYR A 329 -5.99 -13.06 -19.89
N LEU A 330 -5.96 -12.21 -18.85
CA LEU A 330 -6.14 -12.64 -17.45
C LEU A 330 -7.57 -13.10 -17.17
N HIS A 331 -8.58 -12.36 -17.63
CA HIS A 331 -10.00 -12.66 -17.42
C HIS A 331 -10.39 -13.99 -18.07
N GLN A 332 -9.87 -14.29 -19.27
CA GLN A 332 -10.06 -15.58 -19.95
C GLN A 332 -9.51 -16.77 -19.15
N ARG A 333 -8.55 -16.54 -18.25
CA ARG A 333 -7.97 -17.53 -17.33
C ARG A 333 -8.61 -17.52 -15.95
N GLY A 334 -9.69 -16.77 -15.75
CA GLY A 334 -10.36 -16.68 -14.46
C GLY A 334 -9.58 -15.87 -13.43
N ILE A 335 -8.76 -14.91 -13.87
CA ILE A 335 -7.90 -14.09 -13.02
C ILE A 335 -8.37 -12.63 -13.06
N MET A 336 -8.68 -12.05 -11.91
CA MET A 336 -8.91 -10.60 -11.74
C MET A 336 -7.64 -9.93 -11.25
N TYR A 337 -7.31 -8.75 -11.78
CA TYR A 337 -6.06 -8.06 -11.46
C TYR A 337 -6.14 -7.23 -10.17
N ARG A 338 -7.16 -6.36 -10.03
CA ARG A 338 -7.53 -5.57 -8.84
C ARG A 338 -6.48 -4.58 -8.29
N ASN A 339 -5.36 -4.37 -8.99
CA ASN A 339 -4.24 -3.55 -8.52
C ASN A 339 -3.76 -2.52 -9.57
N LEU A 340 -4.65 -2.04 -10.44
CA LEU A 340 -4.27 -1.10 -11.50
C LEU A 340 -3.99 0.31 -10.94
N LYS A 341 -2.77 0.78 -11.16
CA LYS A 341 -2.26 2.14 -10.90
C LYS A 341 -1.03 2.38 -11.76
N PHE A 342 -0.63 3.65 -11.89
CA PHE A 342 0.52 4.03 -12.70
C PHE A 342 1.82 3.32 -12.32
N ASP A 343 2.07 3.10 -11.02
CA ASP A 343 3.27 2.41 -10.52
C ASP A 343 3.38 0.96 -11.01
N ASN A 344 2.24 0.34 -11.33
CA ASN A 344 2.17 -1.06 -11.74
C ASN A 344 2.10 -1.23 -13.28
N LEU A 345 2.21 -0.14 -14.01
CA LEU A 345 2.26 -0.08 -15.47
C LEU A 345 3.71 0.19 -15.88
N LEU A 346 4.52 -0.86 -16.01
CA LEU A 346 5.91 -0.71 -16.43
C LEU A 346 5.97 -0.43 -17.94
N LEU A 347 7.00 0.28 -18.38
CA LEU A 347 7.30 0.47 -19.81
C LEU A 347 8.56 -0.32 -20.16
N ASP A 348 8.51 -1.12 -21.23
CA ASP A 348 9.73 -1.74 -21.78
C ASP A 348 10.59 -0.72 -22.53
N SER A 349 11.76 -1.16 -23.02
CA SER A 349 12.72 -0.26 -23.70
C SER A 349 12.17 0.36 -25.00
N GLU A 350 11.13 -0.22 -25.59
CA GLU A 350 10.48 0.30 -26.79
C GLU A 350 9.27 1.19 -26.46
N GLY A 351 8.72 1.07 -25.25
CA GLY A 351 7.61 1.89 -24.74
C GLY A 351 6.28 1.16 -24.63
N HIS A 352 6.27 -0.18 -24.76
CA HIS A 352 5.07 -0.97 -24.52
C HIS A 352 4.87 -1.23 -23.02
N ILE A 353 3.63 -1.39 -22.60
CA ILE A 353 3.26 -1.66 -21.22
C ILE A 353 3.57 -3.11 -20.84
N LYS A 354 4.00 -3.32 -19.59
CA LYS A 354 3.92 -4.60 -18.88
C LYS A 354 3.27 -4.39 -17.51
N LEU A 355 2.15 -5.08 -17.26
CA LEU A 355 1.54 -5.13 -15.92
C LEU A 355 2.45 -5.91 -14.97
N THR A 356 2.60 -5.42 -13.75
CA THR A 356 3.37 -6.08 -12.69
C THR A 356 2.57 -6.16 -11.38
N ASP A 357 3.18 -6.68 -10.32
CA ASP A 357 2.62 -6.75 -8.96
C ASP A 357 1.23 -7.41 -8.84
N TYR A 358 1.20 -8.73 -9.03
CA TYR A 358 0.01 -9.58 -8.98
C TYR A 358 -0.48 -9.91 -7.56
N CYS A 359 0.02 -9.23 -6.53
CA CYS A 359 -0.22 -9.60 -5.13
C CYS A 359 -1.67 -9.42 -4.64
N LEU A 360 -2.50 -8.68 -5.40
CA LEU A 360 -3.94 -8.53 -5.16
C LEU A 360 -4.79 -9.31 -6.16
N CYS A 361 -4.21 -10.12 -7.04
CA CYS A 361 -4.99 -10.87 -8.01
C CYS A 361 -5.93 -11.88 -7.33
N LYS A 362 -7.04 -12.21 -8.01
CA LYS A 362 -7.92 -13.31 -7.62
C LYS A 362 -7.98 -14.29 -8.78
N ALA A 363 -7.38 -15.47 -8.61
CA ALA A 363 -7.42 -16.55 -9.58
C ALA A 363 -8.52 -17.58 -9.26
N GLY A 364 -8.77 -18.49 -10.21
CA GLY A 364 -9.68 -19.63 -10.05
C GLY A 364 -11.16 -19.29 -10.21
N LEU A 365 -11.49 -18.14 -10.79
CA LEU A 365 -12.88 -17.77 -11.05
C LEU A 365 -13.38 -18.46 -12.32
N GLN A 366 -14.52 -19.14 -12.19
CA GLN A 366 -15.25 -19.64 -13.35
C GLN A 366 -15.93 -18.47 -14.09
N PRO A 367 -16.35 -18.64 -15.36
CA PRO A 367 -17.15 -17.64 -16.06
C PRO A 367 -18.40 -17.26 -15.25
N GLY A 368 -18.54 -15.97 -14.95
CA GLY A 368 -19.62 -15.45 -14.08
C GLY A 368 -19.38 -15.63 -12.58
N GLY A 369 -18.25 -16.20 -12.17
CA GLY A 369 -17.83 -16.31 -10.78
C GLY A 369 -17.55 -14.93 -10.15
N THR A 370 -17.79 -14.82 -8.86
CA THR A 370 -17.62 -13.59 -8.09
C THR A 370 -16.75 -13.79 -6.86
N THR A 371 -16.30 -12.68 -6.28
CA THR A 371 -15.61 -12.61 -5.00
C THR A 371 -16.12 -11.42 -4.19
N ARG A 372 -15.82 -11.38 -2.90
CA ARG A 372 -16.30 -10.33 -1.97
C ARG A 372 -15.20 -9.68 -1.15
N THR A 373 -13.93 -10.01 -1.43
CA THR A 373 -12.79 -9.46 -0.67
C THR A 373 -12.73 -7.94 -0.84
N PHE A 374 -12.82 -7.17 0.23
CA PHE A 374 -12.60 -5.72 0.16
C PHE A 374 -11.10 -5.44 0.00
N CYS A 375 -10.67 -5.11 -1.22
CA CYS A 375 -9.28 -4.84 -1.56
C CYS A 375 -9.16 -3.92 -2.78
N GLY A 376 -7.97 -3.39 -3.01
CA GLY A 376 -7.67 -2.44 -4.06
C GLY A 376 -7.12 -1.14 -3.50
N ILE A 377 -6.76 -0.23 -4.40
CA ILE A 377 -6.18 1.07 -4.06
C ILE A 377 -7.33 2.06 -3.89
N PRO A 378 -7.39 2.84 -2.78
CA PRO A 378 -8.58 3.63 -2.42
C PRO A 378 -9.17 4.47 -3.56
N ASN A 379 -8.35 5.23 -4.29
CA ASN A 379 -8.80 6.10 -5.38
C ASN A 379 -9.28 5.36 -6.63
N TYR A 380 -9.03 4.04 -6.72
CA TYR A 380 -9.40 3.21 -7.86
C TYR A 380 -10.53 2.24 -7.53
N LEU A 381 -10.99 2.17 -6.27
CA LEU A 381 -12.01 1.21 -5.85
C LEU A 381 -13.30 1.36 -6.67
N ALA A 382 -13.81 0.24 -7.17
CA ALA A 382 -15.07 0.19 -7.89
C ALA A 382 -16.26 0.33 -6.92
N PRO A 383 -17.39 0.96 -7.32
CA PRO A 383 -18.52 1.22 -6.44
C PRO A 383 -19.09 -0.03 -5.79
N GLU A 384 -19.16 -1.15 -6.51
CA GLU A 384 -19.63 -2.44 -5.98
C GLU A 384 -18.71 -3.00 -4.88
N VAL A 385 -17.40 -2.77 -4.96
CA VAL A 385 -16.45 -3.14 -3.89
C VAL A 385 -16.69 -2.26 -2.67
N VAL A 386 -16.89 -0.95 -2.87
CA VAL A 386 -17.20 0.01 -1.79
C VAL A 386 -18.51 -0.33 -1.08
N ARG A 387 -19.53 -0.80 -1.82
CA ARG A 387 -20.81 -1.26 -1.26
C ARG A 387 -20.72 -2.63 -0.57
N GLY A 388 -19.60 -3.36 -0.71
CA GLY A 388 -19.44 -4.70 -0.17
C GLY A 388 -20.32 -5.75 -0.88
N GLU A 389 -20.61 -5.52 -2.16
CA GLU A 389 -21.33 -6.44 -3.04
C GLU A 389 -20.39 -7.55 -3.53
N ASP A 390 -20.95 -8.68 -3.98
CA ASP A 390 -20.17 -9.65 -4.73
C ASP A 390 -19.84 -9.07 -6.10
N TYR A 391 -18.60 -9.19 -6.54
CA TYR A 391 -18.10 -8.56 -7.75
C TYR A 391 -17.23 -9.52 -8.57
N GLY A 392 -17.16 -9.28 -9.88
CA GLY A 392 -16.36 -10.04 -10.83
C GLY A 392 -15.40 -9.13 -11.61
N PHE A 393 -15.01 -9.53 -12.81
CA PHE A 393 -14.03 -8.84 -13.67
C PHE A 393 -14.32 -7.34 -13.94
N GLY A 394 -15.57 -6.91 -13.77
CA GLY A 394 -15.98 -5.51 -13.98
C GLY A 394 -15.25 -4.46 -13.14
N VAL A 395 -14.61 -4.86 -12.04
CA VAL A 395 -13.80 -3.95 -11.23
C VAL A 395 -12.52 -3.52 -11.93
N ASP A 396 -11.92 -4.39 -12.75
CA ASP A 396 -10.71 -4.07 -13.51
C ASP A 396 -11.03 -3.03 -14.60
N TRP A 397 -12.18 -3.17 -15.27
CA TRP A 397 -12.67 -2.18 -16.24
C TRP A 397 -12.96 -0.81 -15.62
N TRP A 398 -13.47 -0.78 -14.39
CA TRP A 398 -13.57 0.47 -13.63
C TRP A 398 -12.21 1.07 -13.32
N ASN A 399 -11.25 0.26 -12.86
CA ASN A 399 -9.89 0.74 -12.58
C ASN A 399 -9.26 1.34 -13.85
N LEU A 400 -9.47 0.72 -15.02
CA LEU A 400 -9.03 1.26 -16.30
C LEU A 400 -9.68 2.62 -16.60
N GLY A 401 -10.99 2.77 -16.37
CA GLY A 401 -11.67 4.05 -16.50
C GLY A 401 -11.04 5.16 -15.65
N VAL A 402 -10.65 4.85 -14.41
CA VAL A 402 -9.96 5.80 -13.52
C VAL A 402 -8.58 6.15 -14.05
N VAL A 403 -7.79 5.16 -14.47
CA VAL A 403 -6.45 5.38 -15.06
C VAL A 403 -6.53 6.19 -16.36
N MET A 404 -7.49 5.89 -17.24
CA MET A 404 -7.72 6.65 -18.47
C MET A 404 -8.10 8.11 -18.20
N TYR A 405 -8.96 8.34 -17.19
CA TYR A 405 -9.33 9.68 -16.76
C TYR A 405 -8.07 10.44 -16.30
N GLU A 406 -7.26 9.82 -15.44
CA GLU A 406 -6.04 10.42 -14.93
C GLU A 406 -5.00 10.70 -16.03
N MET A 407 -4.85 9.81 -17.01
CA MET A 407 -3.98 10.04 -18.16
C MET A 407 -4.40 11.29 -18.95
N MET A 408 -5.70 11.44 -19.24
CA MET A 408 -6.20 12.50 -20.13
C MET A 408 -6.48 13.83 -19.41
N ILE A 409 -6.64 13.83 -18.08
CA ILE A 409 -7.04 15.02 -17.31
C ILE A 409 -5.97 15.41 -16.27
N GLY A 410 -5.05 14.51 -15.92
CA GLY A 410 -3.94 14.75 -15.00
C GLY A 410 -4.34 14.82 -13.52
N LYS A 411 -5.58 14.41 -13.19
CA LYS A 411 -6.13 14.41 -11.83
C LYS A 411 -7.04 13.21 -11.64
N SER A 412 -7.20 12.75 -10.40
CA SER A 412 -8.18 11.72 -10.06
C SER A 412 -9.62 12.20 -10.34
N PRO A 413 -10.52 11.33 -10.84
CA PRO A 413 -11.95 11.65 -11.00
C PRO A 413 -12.66 11.89 -9.67
N PHE A 414 -12.09 11.45 -8.54
CA PHE A 414 -12.68 11.55 -7.21
C PHE A 414 -11.96 12.62 -6.37
N HIS A 415 -11.84 13.84 -6.92
CA HIS A 415 -11.07 14.92 -6.31
C HIS A 415 -11.40 15.08 -4.82
N PHE A 416 -10.35 14.90 -4.02
CA PHE A 416 -10.39 14.99 -2.57
C PHE A 416 -9.75 16.32 -2.16
N ASP A 417 -10.58 17.32 -1.83
CA ASP A 417 -10.10 18.55 -1.22
C ASP A 417 -10.21 18.41 0.30
N GLU A 418 -9.08 18.10 0.95
CA GLU A 418 -8.98 17.99 2.41
C GLU A 418 -9.51 19.22 3.15
N SER A 419 -9.46 20.40 2.51
CA SER A 419 -9.95 21.64 3.11
C SER A 419 -11.48 21.73 3.19
N LEU A 420 -12.19 20.94 2.37
CA LEU A 420 -13.65 20.84 2.37
C LEU A 420 -14.16 19.72 3.27
N VAL A 421 -13.27 18.83 3.72
CA VAL A 421 -13.61 17.73 4.62
C VAL A 421 -13.82 18.31 6.01
N ASN A 422 -14.95 17.99 6.62
CA ASN A 422 -15.20 18.31 8.01
C ASN A 422 -14.04 17.72 8.85
N PRO A 423 -13.34 18.51 9.69
CA PRO A 423 -12.21 18.03 10.51
C PRO A 423 -12.54 16.82 11.41
N TYR A 424 -13.83 16.53 11.61
CA TYR A 424 -14.34 15.40 12.36
C TYR A 424 -14.67 14.15 11.53
N GLU A 425 -14.59 14.21 10.19
CA GLU A 425 -14.90 13.10 9.27
C GLU A 425 -13.60 12.41 8.80
N ASN A 426 -13.63 11.07 8.72
CA ASN A 426 -12.50 10.30 8.23
C ASN A 426 -12.34 10.53 6.71
N SER A 427 -11.17 11.01 6.29
CA SER A 427 -10.79 11.24 4.88
C SER A 427 -11.13 10.06 3.96
N MET A 428 -10.92 8.83 4.44
CA MET A 428 -11.23 7.62 3.68
C MET A 428 -12.73 7.43 3.52
N ASP A 429 -13.53 7.60 4.57
CA ASP A 429 -14.99 7.46 4.48
C ASP A 429 -15.59 8.50 3.53
N TYR A 430 -15.05 9.72 3.52
CA TYR A 430 -15.42 10.76 2.58
C TYR A 430 -15.07 10.37 1.13
N LEU A 431 -13.86 9.87 0.87
CA LEU A 431 -13.47 9.39 -0.46
C LEU A 431 -14.42 8.29 -0.97
N LEU A 432 -14.73 7.31 -0.12
CA LEU A 432 -15.67 6.24 -0.48
C LEU A 432 -17.06 6.77 -0.79
N LYS A 433 -17.53 7.78 -0.06
CA LYS A 433 -18.77 8.49 -0.37
C LYS A 433 -18.69 9.20 -1.72
N VAL A 434 -17.58 9.89 -2.03
CA VAL A 434 -17.36 10.56 -3.33
C VAL A 434 -17.41 9.55 -4.48
N ILE A 435 -16.77 8.38 -4.33
CA ILE A 435 -16.82 7.31 -5.33
C ILE A 435 -18.28 6.89 -5.60
N LEU A 436 -19.09 6.75 -4.55
CA LEU A 436 -20.48 6.31 -4.66
C LEU A 436 -21.44 7.37 -5.21
N GLU A 437 -21.25 8.65 -4.85
CA GLU A 437 -22.30 9.68 -4.98
C GLU A 437 -21.94 10.82 -5.93
N SER A 438 -20.66 11.17 -6.09
CA SER A 438 -20.27 12.39 -6.80
C SER A 438 -20.36 12.25 -8.32
N ASN A 439 -20.89 13.25 -9.02
CA ASN A 439 -20.82 13.25 -10.48
C ASN A 439 -19.38 13.39 -10.95
N ILE A 440 -18.95 12.53 -11.88
CA ILE A 440 -17.63 12.60 -12.50
C ILE A 440 -17.67 13.70 -13.55
N TYR A 441 -16.81 14.70 -13.41
CA TYR A 441 -16.75 15.83 -14.33
C TYR A 441 -15.83 15.49 -15.50
N ILE A 442 -16.38 15.49 -16.72
CA ILE A 442 -15.59 15.31 -17.94
C ILE A 442 -15.37 16.68 -18.59
N PRO A 443 -14.11 17.16 -18.70
CA PRO A 443 -13.83 18.45 -19.29
C PRO A 443 -14.27 18.54 -20.76
N PRO A 444 -14.85 19.66 -21.21
CA PRO A 444 -15.24 19.88 -22.61
C PRO A 444 -14.08 19.86 -23.62
N CYS A 445 -12.83 19.88 -23.15
CA CYS A 445 -11.65 19.81 -24.02
C CYS A 445 -11.34 18.39 -24.51
N LEU A 446 -11.97 17.36 -23.92
CA LEU A 446 -11.88 16.00 -24.42
C LEU A 446 -12.81 15.81 -25.63
N SER A 447 -12.38 14.95 -26.56
CA SER A 447 -13.20 14.54 -27.69
C SER A 447 -14.46 13.82 -27.22
N VAL A 448 -15.50 13.82 -28.06
CA VAL A 448 -16.74 13.09 -27.78
C VAL A 448 -16.48 11.60 -27.56
N HIS A 449 -15.48 11.03 -28.25
CA HIS A 449 -15.10 9.62 -28.10
C HIS A 449 -14.40 9.37 -26.76
N ALA A 450 -13.51 10.26 -26.33
CA ALA A 450 -12.84 10.19 -25.02
C ALA A 450 -13.82 10.39 -23.86
N ALA A 451 -14.71 11.39 -23.97
CA ALA A 451 -15.78 11.58 -23.01
C ALA A 451 -16.65 10.31 -22.89
N SER A 452 -17.10 9.78 -24.04
CA SER A 452 -17.96 8.60 -24.07
C SER A 452 -17.29 7.37 -23.45
N VAL A 453 -16.01 7.09 -23.75
CA VAL A 453 -15.35 5.89 -23.19
C VAL A 453 -15.18 6.01 -21.67
N LEU A 454 -14.87 7.20 -21.15
CA LEU A 454 -14.78 7.47 -19.72
C LEU A 454 -16.13 7.27 -19.03
N GLU A 455 -17.22 7.82 -19.59
CA GLU A 455 -18.57 7.63 -19.05
C GLU A 455 -18.95 6.16 -18.98
N ARG A 456 -18.58 5.36 -19.99
CA ARG A 456 -18.96 3.94 -20.05
C ARG A 456 -18.11 3.04 -19.16
N PHE A 457 -16.81 3.30 -19.00
CA PHE A 457 -16.00 2.58 -18.01
C PHE A 457 -16.33 3.01 -16.57
N LEU A 458 -16.71 4.27 -16.35
CA LEU A 458 -17.04 4.82 -15.04
C LEU A 458 -18.54 4.80 -14.73
N ASP A 459 -19.32 3.91 -15.36
CA ASP A 459 -20.69 3.63 -14.93
C ASP A 459 -20.64 2.87 -13.59
N ARG A 460 -21.38 3.40 -12.60
CA ARG A 460 -21.44 2.84 -11.24
C ARG A 460 -22.22 1.54 -11.15
N ASP A 461 -23.00 1.23 -12.17
CA ASP A 461 -23.67 -0.06 -12.32
C ASP A 461 -22.80 -0.98 -13.19
N PRO A 462 -22.19 -2.04 -12.60
CA PRO A 462 -21.33 -2.95 -13.35
C PRO A 462 -22.08 -3.65 -14.49
N LYS A 463 -23.42 -3.72 -14.49
CA LYS A 463 -24.19 -4.34 -15.59
C LYS A 463 -24.26 -3.47 -16.84
N ARG A 464 -24.10 -2.15 -16.70
CA ARG A 464 -24.09 -1.19 -17.81
C ARG A 464 -22.69 -0.74 -18.22
N ARG A 465 -21.70 -1.02 -17.38
CA ARG A 465 -20.30 -0.68 -17.59
C ARG A 465 -19.72 -1.38 -18.81
N LEU A 466 -18.90 -0.66 -19.57
CA LEU A 466 -18.14 -1.20 -20.70
C LEU A 466 -17.25 -2.37 -20.25
N GLY A 467 -17.13 -3.40 -21.08
CA GLY A 467 -16.37 -4.63 -20.80
C GLY A 467 -17.11 -5.65 -19.93
N CYS A 468 -18.27 -5.31 -19.38
CA CYS A 468 -18.99 -6.15 -18.41
C CYS A 468 -20.21 -6.87 -19.00
N HIS A 469 -20.55 -6.64 -20.27
CA HIS A 469 -21.70 -7.29 -20.88
C HIS A 469 -21.46 -8.80 -21.03
N THR A 470 -22.36 -9.64 -20.51
CA THR A 470 -22.15 -11.11 -20.45
C THR A 470 -21.95 -11.79 -21.80
N GLN A 471 -22.51 -11.23 -22.88
CA GLN A 471 -22.41 -11.81 -24.23
C GLN A 471 -21.35 -11.14 -25.11
N LYS A 472 -20.95 -9.90 -24.80
CA LYS A 472 -20.04 -9.12 -25.64
C LYS A 472 -18.68 -8.95 -24.96
N GLY A 473 -18.66 -8.79 -23.64
CA GLY A 473 -17.44 -8.72 -22.82
C GLY A 473 -16.41 -7.80 -23.46
N PHE A 474 -15.22 -8.33 -23.70
CA PHE A 474 -14.13 -7.59 -24.33
C PHE A 474 -14.45 -7.02 -25.73
N VAL A 475 -15.33 -7.66 -26.50
CA VAL A 475 -15.71 -7.19 -27.85
C VAL A 475 -16.37 -5.80 -27.80
N ASP A 476 -17.12 -5.48 -26.74
CA ASP A 476 -17.73 -4.15 -26.62
C ASP A 476 -16.69 -3.04 -26.43
N VAL A 477 -15.56 -3.36 -25.81
CA VAL A 477 -14.41 -2.47 -25.64
C VAL A 477 -13.75 -2.25 -27.00
N GLN A 478 -13.51 -3.33 -27.75
CA GLN A 478 -12.88 -3.28 -29.06
C GLN A 478 -13.71 -2.47 -30.08
N GLU A 479 -15.03 -2.58 -30.04
CA GLU A 479 -15.97 -1.88 -30.92
C GLU A 479 -16.22 -0.41 -30.52
N HIS A 480 -15.73 0.04 -29.35
CA HIS A 480 -16.01 1.39 -28.88
C HIS A 480 -15.32 2.45 -29.76
N ALA A 481 -16.02 3.55 -30.08
CA ALA A 481 -15.54 4.59 -31.00
C ALA A 481 -14.19 5.24 -30.61
N PHE A 482 -13.84 5.21 -29.32
CA PHE A 482 -12.53 5.65 -28.85
C PHE A 482 -11.39 4.75 -29.35
N PHE A 483 -11.63 3.45 -29.52
CA PHE A 483 -10.65 2.47 -29.98
C PHE A 483 -10.78 2.13 -31.47
N GLN A 484 -11.61 2.85 -32.24
CA GLN A 484 -11.89 2.54 -33.65
C GLN A 484 -10.63 2.47 -34.56
N ASN A 485 -9.54 3.13 -34.18
CA ASN A 485 -8.28 3.17 -34.93
C ASN A 485 -7.23 2.17 -34.38
N VAL A 486 -7.63 1.29 -33.46
CA VAL A 486 -6.74 0.26 -32.90
C VAL A 486 -6.93 -1.01 -33.70
N ASP A 487 -5.86 -1.44 -34.36
CA ASP A 487 -5.74 -2.81 -34.86
C ASP A 487 -5.29 -3.69 -33.68
N TRP A 488 -6.22 -4.47 -33.14
CA TRP A 488 -5.99 -5.24 -31.91
C TRP A 488 -5.01 -6.40 -32.11
N ASP A 489 -4.98 -7.00 -33.31
CA ASP A 489 -4.07 -8.10 -33.63
C ASP A 489 -2.63 -7.56 -33.78
N MET A 490 -2.47 -6.44 -34.49
CA MET A 490 -1.17 -5.76 -34.59
C MET A 490 -0.71 -5.23 -33.22
N MET A 491 -1.64 -4.74 -32.40
CA MET A 491 -1.32 -4.28 -31.04
C MET A 491 -0.80 -5.45 -30.21
N GLU A 492 -1.52 -6.57 -30.15
CA GLU A 492 -1.10 -7.77 -29.40
C GLU A 492 0.26 -8.31 -29.84
N GLN A 493 0.56 -8.23 -31.14
CA GLN A 493 1.85 -8.64 -31.71
C GLN A 493 2.97 -7.60 -31.56
N LYS A 494 2.74 -6.50 -30.81
CA LYS A 494 3.67 -5.36 -30.66
C LYS A 494 4.14 -4.77 -32.00
N GLN A 495 3.27 -4.75 -33.01
CA GLN A 495 3.56 -4.17 -34.33
C GLN A 495 3.15 -2.70 -34.45
N VAL A 496 2.36 -2.20 -33.49
CA VAL A 496 2.01 -0.78 -33.39
C VAL A 496 3.12 -0.05 -32.64
N VAL A 497 3.72 0.96 -33.26
CA VAL A 497 4.83 1.73 -32.67
C VAL A 497 4.34 2.51 -31.43
N PRO A 498 5.00 2.38 -30.28
CA PRO A 498 4.65 3.15 -29.09
C PRO A 498 4.75 4.66 -29.29
N PRO A 499 3.86 5.46 -28.67
CA PRO A 499 3.84 6.91 -28.81
C PRO A 499 4.97 7.61 -28.03
N PHE A 500 5.62 6.89 -27.13
CA PHE A 500 6.76 7.36 -26.36
C PHE A 500 7.76 6.21 -26.22
N LYS A 501 9.02 6.49 -26.57
CA LYS A 501 10.15 5.57 -26.37
C LYS A 501 10.96 6.02 -25.15
N PRO A 502 11.04 5.22 -24.08
CA PRO A 502 11.86 5.54 -22.92
C PRO A 502 13.34 5.73 -23.27
N ASN A 503 14.02 6.61 -22.57
CA ASN A 503 15.46 6.77 -22.72
C ASN A 503 16.17 5.73 -21.83
N VAL A 504 16.83 4.76 -22.44
CA VAL A 504 17.49 3.65 -21.75
C VAL A 504 18.99 3.71 -22.05
N SER A 505 19.81 3.94 -21.02
CA SER A 505 21.26 3.91 -21.14
C SER A 505 21.80 2.49 -21.35
N GLU A 506 22.92 2.38 -22.06
CA GLU A 506 23.43 1.10 -22.62
C GLU A 506 23.83 0.05 -21.57
N GLU A 507 24.26 0.44 -20.35
CA GLU A 507 24.82 -0.53 -19.41
C GLU A 507 23.73 -1.32 -18.66
N PHE A 508 22.74 -0.61 -18.09
CA PHE A 508 21.69 -1.23 -17.26
C PHE A 508 20.33 -0.54 -17.35
N GLY A 509 20.16 0.59 -18.06
CA GLY A 509 18.87 1.28 -18.14
C GLY A 509 18.34 1.81 -16.79
N LEU A 510 19.26 2.17 -15.89
CA LEU A 510 18.93 2.46 -14.49
C LEU A 510 18.38 3.86 -14.22
N ASP A 511 18.40 4.73 -15.23
CA ASP A 511 18.00 6.14 -15.15
C ASP A 511 16.49 6.33 -14.98
N ASN A 512 15.70 5.31 -15.32
CA ASN A 512 14.24 5.31 -15.19
C ASN A 512 13.76 4.75 -13.84
N PHE A 513 14.66 4.55 -12.88
CA PHE A 513 14.34 4.06 -11.52
C PHE A 513 14.63 5.14 -10.48
N ASP A 514 13.79 5.23 -9.44
CA ASP A 514 13.92 6.24 -8.39
C ASP A 514 15.30 6.18 -7.68
N PRO A 515 16.08 7.28 -7.68
CA PRO A 515 17.34 7.44 -6.95
C PRO A 515 17.34 6.95 -5.50
N GLU A 516 16.20 6.99 -4.81
CA GLU A 516 16.07 6.47 -3.45
C GLU A 516 16.43 4.97 -3.39
N PHE A 517 15.97 4.18 -4.36
CA PHE A 517 16.29 2.77 -4.46
C PHE A 517 17.67 2.56 -5.06
N THR A 518 18.02 3.37 -6.07
CA THR A 518 19.27 3.18 -6.83
C THR A 518 20.52 3.30 -5.99
N ASN A 519 20.46 4.16 -4.99
CA ASN A 519 21.56 4.44 -4.08
C ASN A 519 21.55 3.52 -2.84
N GLU A 520 20.56 2.62 -2.70
CA GLU A 520 20.57 1.64 -1.63
C GLU A 520 21.72 0.64 -1.79
N PRO A 521 22.35 0.18 -0.69
CA PRO A 521 23.36 -0.85 -0.77
C PRO A 521 22.77 -2.15 -1.32
N VAL A 522 23.49 -2.74 -2.27
CA VAL A 522 23.15 -4.00 -2.95
C VAL A 522 23.42 -5.17 -2.01
N ARG A 523 22.55 -5.32 -1.02
CA ARG A 523 22.58 -6.42 -0.06
C ARG A 523 21.17 -6.77 0.40
N LEU A 524 20.98 -8.04 0.71
CA LEU A 524 19.83 -8.48 1.48
C LEU A 524 20.02 -8.05 2.93
N THR A 525 18.93 -7.68 3.60
CA THR A 525 18.97 -7.41 5.04
C THR A 525 19.43 -8.69 5.75
N PRO A 526 20.36 -8.65 6.72
CA PRO A 526 20.71 -9.83 7.51
C PRO A 526 19.48 -10.44 8.18
N ASP A 527 19.52 -11.75 8.37
CA ASP A 527 18.43 -12.49 9.00
C ASP A 527 18.55 -12.43 10.53
N ASP A 528 17.38 -12.46 11.20
CA ASP A 528 17.30 -12.63 12.64
C ASP A 528 17.09 -14.12 12.94
N ASN A 529 18.13 -14.76 13.49
CA ASN A 529 18.14 -16.19 13.76
C ASN A 529 16.98 -16.66 14.67
N ASP A 530 16.48 -15.80 15.57
CA ASP A 530 15.38 -16.16 16.47
C ASP A 530 14.03 -16.14 15.77
N ILE A 531 13.91 -15.36 14.69
CA ILE A 531 12.75 -15.35 13.82
C ILE A 531 12.82 -16.53 12.86
N VAL A 532 13.98 -16.76 12.21
CA VAL A 532 14.15 -17.85 11.25
C VAL A 532 13.82 -19.22 11.86
N LYS A 533 14.24 -19.47 13.11
CA LYS A 533 13.90 -20.71 13.83
C LYS A 533 12.41 -20.92 14.09
N LYS A 534 11.59 -19.86 14.03
CA LYS A 534 10.13 -19.93 14.23
C LYS A 534 9.37 -20.12 12.93
N ILE A 535 10.04 -19.97 11.78
CA ILE A 535 9.43 -20.17 10.48
C ILE A 535 9.29 -21.67 10.27
N ASP A 536 8.06 -22.12 10.04
CA ASP A 536 7.81 -23.51 9.69
C ASP A 536 8.31 -23.75 8.25
N GLY A 537 9.28 -24.64 8.10
CA GLY A 537 9.92 -24.92 6.82
C GLY A 537 9.00 -25.60 5.80
N TYR A 538 7.92 -26.24 6.26
CA TYR A 538 7.03 -27.04 5.41
C TYR A 538 5.97 -26.21 4.66
N GLU A 539 5.65 -24.99 5.11
CA GLU A 539 4.60 -24.16 4.49
C GLU A 539 4.90 -23.73 3.03
N PHE A 540 6.18 -23.76 2.66
CA PHE A 540 6.68 -23.35 1.34
C PHE A 540 7.39 -24.51 0.60
N GLU A 541 7.15 -25.76 1.01
CA GLU A 541 7.68 -26.92 0.28
C GLU A 541 7.13 -26.95 -1.16
N GLY A 542 8.01 -27.19 -2.14
CA GLY A 542 7.67 -27.15 -3.58
C GLY A 542 7.57 -25.73 -4.16
N PHE A 543 8.09 -24.72 -3.46
CA PHE A 543 8.12 -23.34 -3.98
C PHE A 543 9.06 -23.19 -5.19
N GLU A 544 10.03 -24.09 -5.36
CA GLU A 544 10.94 -24.09 -6.50
C GLU A 544 10.17 -24.23 -7.83
N TYR A 545 10.58 -23.45 -8.83
CA TYR A 545 9.99 -23.47 -10.17
C TYR A 545 11.01 -22.95 -11.18
N ILE A 546 11.01 -23.52 -12.40
CA ILE A 546 11.78 -23.00 -13.54
C ILE A 546 10.87 -23.03 -14.75
N ASN A 547 10.76 -21.91 -15.45
CA ASN A 547 10.07 -21.82 -16.71
C ASN A 547 10.98 -22.36 -17.82
N HIS A 548 10.68 -23.56 -18.30
CA HIS A 548 11.47 -24.21 -19.33
C HIS A 548 11.42 -23.49 -20.68
N LEU A 549 10.36 -22.74 -20.98
CA LEU A 549 10.26 -22.02 -22.25
C LEU A 549 11.29 -20.88 -22.33
N SER A 550 11.49 -20.15 -21.24
CA SER A 550 12.50 -19.08 -21.17
C SER A 550 13.92 -19.62 -21.25
N MET A 551 14.20 -20.78 -20.62
CA MET A 551 15.53 -21.40 -20.67
C MET A 551 15.94 -21.81 -22.10
N TYR A 552 15.00 -22.25 -22.95
CA TYR A 552 15.31 -22.59 -24.35
C TYR A 552 15.61 -21.36 -25.22
N GLU A 553 15.19 -20.16 -24.81
CA GLU A 553 15.53 -18.91 -25.51
C GLU A 553 16.91 -18.37 -25.09
N GLU A 554 17.47 -18.88 -23.99
CA GLU A 554 18.75 -18.46 -23.41
C GLU A 554 19.94 -19.37 -23.78
N GLU A 555 19.66 -20.59 -24.28
CA GLU A 555 20.65 -21.52 -24.88
C GLU A 555 20.90 -21.22 -26.36
#